data_AF-A0A0B6YF18-F1
#
_entry.id   AF-A0A0B6YF18-F1
#
_cell.length_a   1.000
_cell.length_b   1.000
_cell.length_c   1.000
_cell.angle_alpha   90.00
_cell.angle_beta   90.00
_cell.angle_gamma   90.00
#
_symmetry.space_group_name_H-M   'P 1'
#
loop_
_entity.id
_entity.type
_entity.pdbx_description
1 polymer ?
#
loop_
_entity_poly.entity_id
_entity_poly.type
_entity_poly.pdbx_seq_one_letter_code
_entity_poly.pdbx_strand_id
1 'polypeptide(L)'
;PKGSSNASQSSQDSSSALQLMSDPSHSARPGARNVQTILHVASPYAGWMIYFPGQVYCDHSPNVRKVQVFEKYFISWNKLYDWDDIEQKGYFIVDYSELVTDSIIKDNYSDLNSELQDSPENVLACMGLAMHQIVSHKHQQEAATVIEETGGCRDEVTDYCAPYIQARMKNFGSPLALKHFK
;
A
#
# COMPACT_ATOMS: atom_id res chain seq x y z
N PRO A 1 51.31 -61.73 25.18
CA PRO A 1 51.39 -62.92 24.30
C PRO A 1 50.27 -62.86 23.24
N LYS A 2 50.51 -62.22 22.08
CA LYS A 2 50.92 -62.81 20.78
C LYS A 2 49.90 -63.78 20.14
N GLY A 3 49.54 -63.46 18.90
CA GLY A 3 48.96 -64.35 17.86
C GLY A 3 47.57 -63.87 17.39
N SER A 4 47.36 -63.15 16.29
CA SER A 4 47.65 -63.34 14.84
C SER A 4 46.72 -64.32 14.10
N SER A 5 46.02 -63.76 13.08
CA SER A 5 45.72 -64.33 11.74
C SER A 5 44.67 -65.48 11.66
N ASN A 6 43.87 -65.68 10.60
CA ASN A 6 43.86 -65.23 9.20
C ASN A 6 42.51 -65.65 8.53
N ALA A 7 42.12 -64.97 7.42
CA ALA A 7 41.73 -65.49 6.08
C ALA A 7 40.79 -66.74 5.95
N SER A 8 39.84 -66.94 5.01
CA SER A 8 39.47 -66.39 3.70
C SER A 8 38.16 -67.05 3.19
N GLN A 9 37.41 -66.34 2.34
CA GLN A 9 36.67 -66.75 1.10
C GLN A 9 35.68 -67.94 1.02
N SER A 10 34.47 -67.66 0.50
CA SER A 10 33.73 -68.36 -0.60
C SER A 10 32.40 -67.62 -0.87
N SER A 11 32.17 -66.90 -1.97
CA SER A 11 31.69 -67.30 -3.32
C SER A 11 30.30 -67.97 -3.39
N GLN A 12 29.53 -67.60 -4.44
CA GLN A 12 28.16 -68.02 -4.89
C GLN A 12 27.05 -67.01 -4.54
N ASP A 13 26.09 -66.62 -5.41
CA ASP A 13 25.69 -67.11 -6.73
C ASP A 13 24.90 -66.04 -7.53
N SER A 14 24.74 -66.35 -8.81
CA SER A 14 24.11 -65.65 -9.94
C SER A 14 22.59 -65.44 -9.76
N SER A 15 21.95 -64.42 -10.34
CA SER A 15 21.16 -64.42 -11.61
C SER A 15 20.23 -63.17 -11.52
N SER A 16 19.87 -62.36 -12.52
CA SER A 16 19.30 -62.68 -13.84
C SER A 16 19.20 -61.41 -14.71
N ALA A 17 19.49 -61.59 -16.00
CA ALA A 17 18.85 -61.05 -17.22
C ALA A 17 18.13 -59.67 -17.27
N LEU A 18 18.66 -58.83 -18.17
CA LEU A 18 18.00 -58.04 -19.24
C LEU A 18 16.88 -57.02 -18.89
N GLN A 19 17.08 -55.72 -19.15
CA GLN A 19 16.63 -55.03 -20.40
C GLN A 19 16.81 -53.49 -20.38
N LEU A 20 17.48 -53.00 -21.44
CA LEU A 20 17.22 -51.77 -22.24
C LEU A 20 17.36 -50.34 -21.64
N MET A 21 18.48 -49.71 -22.03
CA MET A 21 18.72 -48.34 -22.54
C MET A 21 17.96 -47.11 -21.97
N SER A 22 18.71 -46.08 -21.54
CA SER A 22 18.41 -44.65 -21.75
C SER A 22 19.61 -43.74 -21.36
N ASP A 23 19.78 -42.67 -22.15
CA ASP A 23 20.84 -41.65 -22.29
C ASP A 23 21.62 -41.10 -21.05
N PRO A 24 22.84 -40.53 -21.28
CA PRO A 24 23.61 -39.86 -20.25
C PRO A 24 22.95 -38.53 -19.88
N SER A 25 22.46 -38.44 -18.65
CA SER A 25 21.81 -37.24 -18.14
C SER A 25 22.79 -36.08 -18.10
N HIS A 26 22.52 -35.06 -18.92
CA HIS A 26 23.18 -33.77 -18.87
C HIS A 26 23.15 -33.20 -17.44
N SER A 27 24.33 -32.81 -16.97
CA SER A 27 24.53 -31.96 -15.79
C SER A 27 23.56 -30.78 -15.83
N ALA A 28 22.49 -30.86 -15.03
CA ALA A 28 21.61 -29.73 -14.79
C ALA A 28 22.36 -28.75 -13.88
N ARG A 29 22.95 -27.71 -14.51
CA ARG A 29 23.38 -26.51 -13.80
C ARG A 29 22.18 -25.98 -13.01
N PRO A 30 22.32 -25.70 -11.69
CA PRO A 30 21.31 -24.93 -10.98
C PRO A 30 21.22 -23.57 -11.67
N GLY A 31 20.09 -23.31 -12.34
CA GLY A 31 19.82 -22.02 -12.97
C GLY A 31 20.02 -20.93 -11.93
N ALA A 32 20.85 -19.94 -12.26
CA ALA A 32 21.00 -18.74 -11.45
C ALA A 32 19.61 -18.15 -11.23
N ARG A 33 19.07 -18.30 -10.02
CA ARG A 33 17.84 -17.63 -9.61
C ARG A 33 18.21 -16.15 -9.54
N ASN A 34 17.84 -15.39 -10.58
CA ASN A 34 17.89 -13.94 -10.52
C ASN A 34 16.94 -13.50 -9.41
N VAL A 35 17.50 -13.14 -8.26
CA VAL A 35 16.75 -12.51 -7.17
C VAL A 35 16.53 -11.06 -7.59
N GLN A 36 15.36 -10.76 -8.13
CA GLN A 36 14.95 -9.39 -8.39
C GLN A 36 14.74 -8.71 -7.04
N THR A 37 15.70 -7.89 -6.61
CA THR A 37 15.51 -6.98 -5.49
C THR A 37 14.65 -5.82 -5.97
N ILE A 38 13.36 -5.84 -5.64
CA ILE A 38 12.50 -4.66 -5.82
C ILE A 38 12.91 -3.67 -4.73
N LEU A 39 13.62 -2.62 -5.13
CA LEU A 39 13.99 -1.53 -4.24
C LEU A 39 12.72 -0.74 -3.94
N HIS A 40 12.07 -1.04 -2.83
CA HIS A 40 10.88 -0.32 -2.39
C HIS A 40 11.33 1.07 -1.96
N VAL A 41 11.12 2.08 -2.81
CA VAL A 41 11.29 3.47 -2.41
C VAL A 41 10.37 3.70 -1.22
N ALA A 42 10.94 3.98 -0.05
CA ALA A 42 10.18 4.29 1.14
C ALA A 42 9.39 5.58 0.89
N SER A 43 8.06 5.46 0.88
CA SER A 43 7.14 6.60 0.80
C SER A 43 6.85 7.09 2.22
N PRO A 44 6.89 8.40 2.49
CA PRO A 44 6.43 8.95 3.76
C PRO A 44 4.91 8.84 3.91
N TYR A 45 4.18 8.66 2.80
CA TYR A 45 2.74 8.41 2.81
C TYR A 45 2.47 6.93 3.00
N ALA A 46 1.90 6.58 4.16
CA ALA A 46 1.36 5.24 4.40
C ALA A 46 0.24 4.95 3.39
N GLY A 47 0.24 3.74 2.81
CA GLY A 47 -0.79 3.38 1.83
C GLY A 47 -0.63 3.99 0.43
N TRP A 48 0.48 4.65 0.10
CA TRP A 48 0.72 5.22 -1.25
C TRP A 48 0.38 4.24 -2.39
N MET A 49 0.86 2.99 -2.29
CA MET A 49 0.62 1.94 -3.29
C MET A 49 -0.84 1.48 -3.38
N ILE A 50 -1.66 1.75 -2.36
CA ILE A 50 -3.09 1.43 -2.35
C ILE A 50 -3.84 2.44 -3.24
N TYR A 51 -3.48 3.72 -3.16
CA TYR A 51 -4.15 4.80 -3.89
C TYR A 51 -3.58 5.02 -5.29
N PHE A 52 -2.28 4.76 -5.48
CA PHE A 52 -1.60 4.94 -6.77
C PHE A 52 -0.89 3.65 -7.19
N PRO A 53 -1.64 2.57 -7.50
CA PRO A 53 -1.03 1.30 -7.86
C PRO A 53 -0.16 1.45 -9.11
N GLY A 54 1.09 1.01 -9.01
CA GLY A 54 2.07 1.09 -10.09
C GLY A 54 2.76 2.45 -10.25
N GLN A 55 2.44 3.45 -9.42
CA GLN A 55 3.18 4.71 -9.39
C GLN A 55 4.21 4.69 -8.25
N VAL A 56 5.48 4.91 -8.61
CA VAL A 56 6.54 5.07 -7.60
C VAL A 56 6.39 6.43 -6.93
N TYR A 57 6.51 6.47 -5.60
CA TYR A 57 6.49 7.72 -4.85
C TYR A 57 7.62 8.65 -5.33
N CYS A 58 7.27 9.92 -5.52
CA CYS A 58 8.20 11.00 -5.82
C CYS A 58 7.72 12.26 -5.12
N ASP A 59 8.56 12.80 -4.25
CA ASP A 59 8.27 13.98 -3.41
C ASP A 59 7.80 15.20 -4.22
N HIS A 60 8.33 15.37 -5.43
CA HIS A 60 8.02 16.51 -6.30
C HIS A 60 6.89 16.21 -7.29
N SER A 61 6.23 15.06 -7.17
CA SER A 61 5.13 14.70 -8.07
C SER A 61 3.91 15.61 -7.87
N PRO A 62 3.13 15.87 -8.93
CA PRO A 62 1.88 16.62 -8.81
C PRO A 62 0.91 16.02 -7.79
N ASN A 63 0.85 14.68 -7.72
CA ASN A 63 -0.02 13.98 -6.78
C ASN A 63 0.36 14.22 -5.32
N VAL A 64 1.65 14.21 -4.98
CA VAL A 64 2.09 14.56 -3.62
C VAL A 64 1.66 15.98 -3.24
N ARG A 65 1.83 16.96 -4.13
CA ARG A 65 1.40 18.34 -3.86
C ARG A 65 -0.12 18.42 -3.63
N LYS A 66 -0.92 17.72 -4.43
CA LYS A 66 -2.37 17.66 -4.29
C LYS A 66 -2.78 17.05 -2.94
N VAL A 67 -2.15 15.94 -2.57
CA VAL A 67 -2.38 15.28 -1.27
C VAL A 67 -2.09 16.26 -0.13
N GLN A 68 -0.96 16.97 -0.14
CA GLN A 68 -0.62 17.97 0.88
C GLN A 68 -1.63 19.11 0.99
N VAL A 69 -2.18 19.58 -0.13
CA VAL A 69 -3.24 20.61 -0.14
C VAL A 69 -4.52 20.05 0.50
N PHE A 70 -4.91 18.84 0.15
CA PHE A 70 -6.09 18.20 0.76
C PHE A 70 -5.91 17.88 2.24
N GLU A 71 -4.70 17.50 2.69
CA GLU A 71 -4.42 17.32 4.11
C GLU A 71 -4.68 18.61 4.89
N LYS A 72 -4.16 19.74 4.40
CA LYS A 72 -4.38 21.05 5.03
C LYS A 72 -5.86 21.42 5.09
N TYR A 73 -6.60 21.15 4.00
CA TYR A 73 -8.03 21.38 3.93
C TYR A 73 -8.81 20.51 4.92
N PHE A 74 -8.58 19.19 4.96
CA PHE A 74 -9.32 18.33 5.89
C PHE A 74 -8.95 18.58 7.36
N ILE A 75 -7.70 18.94 7.64
CA ILE A 75 -7.27 19.35 8.99
C ILE A 75 -7.95 20.66 9.41
N SER A 76 -8.09 21.64 8.52
CA SER A 76 -8.82 22.88 8.86
C SER A 76 -10.31 22.63 9.11
N TRP A 77 -10.84 21.53 8.57
CA TRP A 77 -12.21 21.04 8.75
C TRP A 77 -12.37 20.02 9.88
N ASN A 78 -11.38 19.86 10.76
CA ASN A 78 -11.34 18.80 11.80
C ASN A 78 -12.58 18.70 12.71
N LYS A 79 -13.42 19.74 12.80
CA LYS A 79 -14.65 19.70 13.61
C LYS A 79 -15.87 19.10 12.88
N LEU A 80 -15.81 19.00 11.55
CA LEU A 80 -16.91 18.50 10.72
C LEU A 80 -16.81 17.00 10.45
N TYR A 81 -15.61 16.45 10.54
CA TYR A 81 -15.33 15.04 10.30
C TYR A 81 -15.14 14.29 11.62
N ASP A 82 -15.85 13.17 11.74
CA ASP A 82 -15.65 12.18 12.80
C ASP A 82 -14.68 11.13 12.26
N TRP A 83 -13.45 11.13 12.77
CA TRP A 83 -12.36 10.30 12.25
C TRP A 83 -12.60 8.81 12.49
N ASP A 84 -13.15 8.46 13.65
CA ASP A 84 -13.47 7.08 14.03
C ASP A 84 -14.57 6.51 13.12
N ASP A 85 -15.60 7.32 12.84
CA ASP A 85 -16.67 6.95 11.91
C ASP A 85 -16.15 6.74 10.48
N ILE A 86 -15.24 7.61 10.02
CA ILE A 86 -14.61 7.48 8.69
C ILE A 86 -13.76 6.22 8.60
N GLU A 87 -12.97 5.92 9.63
CA GLU A 87 -12.16 4.72 9.70
C GLU A 87 -13.03 3.46 9.65
N GLN A 88 -14.08 3.42 10.48
CA GLN A 88 -14.99 2.28 10.55
C GLN A 88 -15.76 2.07 9.24
N LYS A 89 -16.22 3.15 8.60
CA LYS A 89 -16.95 3.07 7.33
C LYS A 89 -16.06 2.83 6.12
N GLY A 90 -14.80 3.27 6.18
CA GLY A 90 -13.85 3.26 5.06
C GLY A 90 -14.23 4.24 3.94
N TYR A 91 -15.08 5.23 4.20
CA TYR A 91 -15.38 6.30 3.25
C TYR A 91 -15.82 7.58 3.93
N PHE A 92 -15.72 8.69 3.21
CA PHE A 92 -16.21 9.99 3.64
C PHE A 92 -16.81 10.77 2.46
N ILE A 93 -17.64 11.77 2.77
CA ILE A 93 -18.32 12.60 1.77
C ILE A 93 -17.68 13.99 1.74
N VAL A 94 -17.44 14.48 0.54
CA VAL A 94 -16.96 15.83 0.24
C VAL A 94 -18.03 16.55 -0.57
N ASP A 95 -18.43 17.74 -0.12
CA ASP A 95 -19.31 18.59 -0.90
C ASP A 95 -18.50 19.38 -1.92
N TYR A 96 -18.81 19.19 -3.21
CA TYR A 96 -18.12 19.91 -4.29
C TYR A 96 -18.26 21.43 -4.14
N SER A 97 -19.44 21.93 -3.77
CA SER A 97 -19.71 23.37 -3.70
C SER A 97 -18.88 24.07 -2.62
N GLU A 98 -18.67 23.39 -1.49
CA GLU A 98 -17.83 23.90 -0.41
C GLU A 98 -16.35 23.78 -0.77
N LEU A 99 -15.95 22.66 -1.37
CA LEU A 99 -14.57 22.40 -1.77
C LEU A 99 -14.03 23.47 -2.74
N VAL A 100 -14.80 23.84 -3.77
CA VAL A 100 -14.37 24.83 -4.77
C VAL A 100 -14.42 26.27 -4.26
N THR A 101 -15.11 26.51 -3.14
CA THR A 101 -15.23 27.84 -2.54
C THR A 101 -14.16 28.08 -1.47
N ASP A 102 -13.58 27.01 -0.92
CA ASP A 102 -12.55 27.07 0.10
C ASP A 102 -11.27 27.77 -0.36
N SER A 103 -10.72 28.65 0.48
CA SER A 103 -9.54 29.45 0.14
C SER A 103 -8.27 28.60 0.02
N ILE A 104 -8.10 27.56 0.85
CA ILE A 104 -6.90 26.70 0.81
C ILE A 104 -6.82 26.00 -0.55
N ILE A 105 -7.96 25.49 -1.02
CA ILE A 105 -8.08 24.85 -2.32
C ILE A 105 -7.85 25.85 -3.45
N LYS A 106 -8.53 27.01 -3.43
CA LYS A 106 -8.41 28.00 -4.51
C LYS A 106 -7.00 28.56 -4.66
N ASP A 107 -6.28 28.77 -3.55
CA ASP A 107 -4.96 29.38 -3.56
C ASP A 107 -3.86 28.39 -3.98
N ASN A 108 -4.06 27.09 -3.74
CA ASN A 108 -3.01 26.07 -3.94
C ASN A 108 -3.34 25.01 -5.00
N TYR A 109 -4.59 24.95 -5.47
CA TYR A 109 -5.06 23.97 -6.45
C TYR A 109 -6.11 24.55 -7.40
N SER A 110 -5.67 25.49 -8.25
CA SER A 110 -6.52 26.18 -9.24
C SER A 110 -7.16 25.25 -10.28
N ASP A 111 -6.48 24.17 -10.63
CA ASP A 111 -6.87 23.28 -11.73
C ASP A 111 -7.81 22.14 -11.29
N LEU A 112 -8.28 22.18 -10.05
CA LEU A 112 -9.14 21.16 -9.46
C LEU A 112 -10.38 20.86 -10.33
N ASN A 113 -11.03 21.90 -10.87
CA ASN A 113 -12.26 21.73 -11.64
C ASN A 113 -12.06 21.04 -12.99
N SER A 114 -10.94 21.31 -13.66
CA SER A 114 -10.56 20.59 -14.88
C SER A 114 -10.17 19.16 -14.54
N GLU A 115 -9.37 18.94 -13.49
CA GLU A 115 -8.93 17.60 -13.12
C GLU A 115 -10.06 16.70 -12.63
N LEU A 116 -11.07 17.24 -11.96
CA LEU A 116 -12.27 16.49 -11.59
C LEU A 116 -13.10 16.07 -12.80
N GLN A 117 -13.01 16.79 -13.92
CA GLN A 117 -13.68 16.42 -15.16
C GLN A 117 -12.86 15.42 -15.99
N ASP A 118 -11.54 15.65 -16.06
CA ASP A 118 -10.65 14.87 -16.92
C ASP A 118 -10.19 13.56 -16.27
N SER A 119 -9.91 13.58 -14.96
CA SER A 119 -9.36 12.45 -14.20
C SER A 119 -9.85 12.43 -12.73
N PRO A 120 -11.18 12.29 -12.50
CA PRO A 120 -11.75 12.31 -11.16
C PRO A 120 -11.16 11.24 -10.24
N GLU A 121 -10.82 10.07 -10.75
CA GLU A 121 -10.23 8.97 -9.99
C GLU A 121 -8.90 9.38 -9.34
N ASN A 122 -8.07 10.17 -10.03
CA ASN A 122 -6.79 10.62 -9.49
C ASN A 122 -7.00 11.66 -8.38
N VAL A 123 -7.97 12.57 -8.56
CA VAL A 123 -8.32 13.57 -7.54
C VAL A 123 -8.89 12.90 -6.30
N LEU A 124 -9.82 11.95 -6.47
CA LEU A 124 -10.41 11.19 -5.37
C LEU A 124 -9.37 10.31 -4.66
N ALA A 125 -8.40 9.74 -5.39
CA ALA A 125 -7.29 9.01 -4.80
C ALA A 125 -6.40 9.93 -3.95
N CYS A 126 -6.10 11.15 -4.41
CA CYS A 126 -5.38 12.15 -3.62
C CYS A 126 -6.13 12.51 -2.32
N MET A 127 -7.44 12.73 -2.40
CA MET A 127 -8.28 13.02 -1.24
C MET A 127 -8.33 11.84 -0.26
N GLY A 128 -8.49 10.62 -0.78
CA GLY A 128 -8.51 9.40 0.02
C GLY A 128 -7.20 9.18 0.76
N LEU A 129 -6.07 9.37 0.08
CA LEU A 129 -4.74 9.24 0.70
C LEU A 129 -4.50 10.32 1.76
N ALA A 130 -4.94 11.55 1.53
CA ALA A 130 -4.86 12.62 2.53
C ALA A 130 -5.64 12.26 3.81
N MET A 131 -6.88 11.78 3.65
CA MET A 131 -7.69 11.32 4.78
C MET A 131 -7.05 10.13 5.50
N HIS A 132 -6.49 9.19 4.74
CA HIS A 132 -5.75 8.05 5.28
C HIS A 132 -4.58 8.50 6.18
N GLN A 133 -3.79 9.49 5.77
CA GLN A 133 -2.70 10.01 6.62
C GLN A 133 -3.25 10.61 7.91
N ILE A 134 -4.31 11.43 7.80
CA ILE A 134 -4.90 12.10 8.96
C ILE A 134 -5.38 11.08 9.99
N VAL A 135 -6.17 10.09 9.57
CA VAL A 135 -6.69 9.04 10.46
C VAL A 135 -5.54 8.22 11.07
N SER A 136 -4.54 7.85 10.25
CA SER A 136 -3.39 7.07 10.72
C SER A 136 -2.59 7.84 11.79
N HIS A 137 -2.30 9.11 11.54
CA HIS A 137 -1.55 9.96 12.47
C HIS A 137 -2.34 10.24 13.75
N LYS A 138 -3.67 10.34 13.69
CA LYS A 138 -4.52 10.50 14.88
C LYS A 138 -4.42 9.30 15.80
N HIS A 139 -4.58 8.09 15.27
CA HIS A 139 -4.42 6.85 16.04
C HIS A 139 -3.04 6.73 16.67
N GLN A 140 -1.98 7.07 15.92
CA GLN A 140 -0.61 7.07 16.44
C GLN A 140 -0.41 8.11 17.55
N GLN A 141 -0.99 9.30 17.41
CA GLN A 141 -0.94 10.35 18.42
C GLN A 141 -1.64 9.93 19.71
N GLU A 142 -2.82 9.33 19.62
CA GLU A 142 -3.58 8.84 20.77
C GLU A 142 -2.84 7.70 21.48
N ALA A 143 -2.30 6.74 20.72
CA ALA A 143 -1.47 5.68 21.27
C ALA A 143 -0.24 6.23 22.02
N ALA A 144 0.44 7.23 21.44
CA ALA A 144 1.58 7.88 22.08
C ALA A 144 1.19 8.59 23.38
N THR A 145 0.05 9.28 23.42
CA THR A 145 -0.43 9.94 24.66
C THR A 145 -0.74 8.93 25.77
N VAL A 146 -1.36 7.79 25.44
CA VAL A 146 -1.65 6.73 26.41
C VAL A 146 -0.37 6.10 26.97
N ILE A 147 0.63 5.87 26.12
CA ILE A 147 1.94 5.33 26.55
C ILE A 147 2.64 6.32 27.49
N GLU A 148 2.61 7.61 27.16
CA GLU A 148 3.20 8.65 28.01
C GLU A 148 2.52 8.73 29.38
N GLU A 149 1.19 8.63 29.43
CA GLU A 149 0.43 8.63 30.69
C GLU A 149 0.64 7.36 31.54
N THR A 150 0.84 6.21 30.90
CA THR A 150 1.06 4.92 31.58
C THR A 150 2.53 4.67 31.95
N GLY A 151 3.44 5.58 31.59
CA GLY A 151 4.88 5.47 31.86
C GLY A 151 5.58 4.39 31.03
N GLY A 152 5.00 4.02 29.88
CA GLY A 152 5.56 3.04 28.95
C GLY A 152 6.76 3.58 28.15
N CYS A 153 7.48 2.68 27.49
CA CYS A 153 8.59 3.06 26.60
C CYS A 153 8.04 3.47 25.22
N ARG A 154 8.56 4.57 24.66
CA ARG A 154 8.17 5.09 23.33
C ARG A 154 8.43 4.13 22.16
N ASP A 155 9.31 3.15 22.34
CA ASP A 155 9.59 2.13 21.32
C ASP A 155 8.42 1.15 21.09
N GLU A 156 7.36 1.23 21.88
CA GLU A 156 6.15 0.41 21.73
C GLU A 156 5.07 1.07 20.84
N VAL A 157 5.30 2.28 20.32
CA VAL A 157 4.36 2.93 19.40
C VAL A 157 4.29 2.09 18.12
N THR A 158 3.17 1.41 17.94
CA THR A 158 2.92 0.61 16.75
C THR A 158 2.70 1.54 15.57
N ASP A 159 3.36 1.27 14.44
CA ASP A 159 3.11 1.94 13.17
C ASP A 159 1.69 1.58 12.68
N TYR A 160 0.70 2.26 13.23
CA TYR A 160 -0.69 2.08 12.83
C TYR A 160 -0.89 2.68 11.42
N CYS A 161 -1.60 1.91 10.58
CA CYS A 161 -1.97 2.30 9.23
C CYS A 161 -3.48 2.12 9.08
N ALA A 162 -4.17 3.19 8.70
CA ALA A 162 -5.61 3.15 8.49
C ALA A 162 -6.00 2.15 7.38
N PRO A 163 -7.22 1.60 7.41
CA PRO A 163 -7.77 0.87 6.27
C PRO A 163 -7.88 1.78 5.03
N TYR A 164 -8.17 1.19 3.87
CA TYR A 164 -8.45 1.97 2.68
C TYR A 164 -9.69 2.84 2.88
N ILE A 165 -9.52 4.15 2.72
CA ILE A 165 -10.58 5.16 2.84
C ILE A 165 -10.90 5.74 1.47
N GLN A 166 -12.16 5.59 1.05
CA GLN A 166 -12.67 6.09 -0.22
C GLN A 166 -13.29 7.48 -0.08
N ALA A 167 -12.79 8.45 -0.86
CA ALA A 167 -13.45 9.75 -0.99
C ALA A 167 -14.68 9.66 -1.91
N ARG A 168 -15.79 10.28 -1.51
CA ARG A 168 -17.01 10.37 -2.31
C ARG A 168 -17.43 11.83 -2.46
N MET A 169 -17.73 12.24 -3.68
CA MET A 169 -18.15 13.61 -3.95
C MET A 169 -19.67 13.69 -4.13
N LYS A 170 -20.31 14.70 -3.50
CA LYS A 170 -21.70 15.08 -3.75
C LYS A 170 -21.77 16.46 -4.41
N ASN A 171 -22.91 16.76 -5.02
CA ASN A 171 -23.20 18.07 -5.64
C ASN A 171 -22.22 18.47 -6.76
N PHE A 172 -21.61 17.48 -7.44
CA PHE A 172 -20.75 17.74 -8.58
C PHE A 172 -21.57 17.99 -9.84
N GLY A 173 -21.47 19.21 -10.38
CA GLY A 173 -22.15 19.62 -11.61
C GLY A 173 -23.67 19.80 -11.47
N SER A 174 -24.31 20.25 -12.54
CA SER A 174 -25.77 20.35 -12.61
C SER A 174 -26.39 18.98 -12.95
N PRO A 175 -27.57 18.62 -12.40
CA PRO A 175 -28.25 17.39 -12.75
C PRO A 175 -28.49 17.30 -14.27
N LEU A 176 -27.87 16.31 -14.92
CA LEU A 176 -28.11 16.03 -16.34
C LEU A 176 -29.32 15.10 -16.45
N ALA A 177 -30.37 15.52 -17.16
CA ALA A 177 -31.54 14.66 -17.33
C ALA A 177 -31.17 13.41 -18.14
N LEU A 178 -31.67 12.24 -17.73
CA LEU A 178 -31.32 10.93 -18.30
C LEU A 178 -31.44 10.88 -19.84
N LYS A 179 -32.42 11.58 -20.41
CA LYS A 179 -32.66 11.68 -21.86
C LYS A 179 -31.55 12.37 -22.67
N HIS A 180 -30.61 13.03 -22.00
CA HIS A 180 -29.48 13.72 -22.63
C HIS A 180 -28.17 12.93 -22.52
N PHE A 181 -28.17 11.77 -21.87
CA PHE A 181 -27.07 10.82 -21.98
C PHE A 181 -27.17 10.16 -23.36
N LYS A 182 -26.13 10.35 -24.19
CA LYS A 182 -25.98 9.72 -25.50
C LYS A 182 -25.26 8.39 -25.36
#